data_AF-A0A258Y045-F1
#
_entry.id   AF-A0A258Y045-F1
#
_cell.length_a   1.000
_cell.length_b   1.000
_cell.length_c   1.000
_cell.angle_alpha   90.00
_cell.angle_beta   90.00
_cell.angle_gamma   90.00
#
_symmetry.space_group_name_H-M   'P 1'
#
loop_
_entity.id
_entity.type
_entity.pdbx_description
1 polymer ?
#
loop_
_entity_poly.entity_id
_entity_poly.type
_entity_poly.pdbx_seq_one_letter_code
_entity_poly.pdbx_strand_id
1 'polypeptide(L)'
;MRKLDRAIPKALIVDEAWQMLKGGAMADFIETYSRTCRKYGAALITATQSINDYYKSDGSRAALENSDWFLVLQQKAETIADFRKSARFEMDNHTDALLRSLKRQGTEYSDLLIRGPDTQAVCRLVLDPFSATLYSSSPAVFAQIEQALHSGHAMADAIEAVAFAGHKQPIREAVR
;
A
#
# COMPACT_ATOMS: atom_id res chain seq x y z
N MET A 1 -12.70 -0.09 -21.69
CA MET A 1 -13.21 0.60 -20.48
C MET A 1 -14.62 1.22 -20.63
N ARG A 2 -15.24 1.23 -21.83
CA ARG A 2 -16.47 1.98 -22.15
C ARG A 2 -17.81 1.29 -21.75
N LYS A 3 -17.80 0.26 -20.90
CA LYS A 3 -18.98 -0.60 -20.63
C LYS A 3 -19.53 -0.55 -19.19
N LEU A 4 -18.82 0.06 -18.25
CA LEU A 4 -19.30 0.21 -16.87
C LEU A 4 -19.83 1.63 -16.65
N ASP A 5 -20.98 1.75 -15.99
CA ASP A 5 -21.63 3.02 -15.68
C ASP A 5 -20.68 3.96 -14.91
N ARG A 6 -20.61 5.23 -15.31
CA ARG A 6 -19.78 6.25 -14.66
C ARG A 6 -20.26 6.59 -13.25
N ALA A 7 -21.51 6.29 -12.91
CA ALA A 7 -22.04 6.48 -11.57
C ALA A 7 -21.41 5.54 -10.52
N ILE A 8 -20.85 4.41 -10.96
CA ILE A 8 -20.23 3.43 -10.05
C ILE A 8 -18.75 3.80 -9.83
N PRO A 9 -18.29 4.05 -8.60
CA PRO A 9 -16.87 4.27 -8.33
C PRO A 9 -16.03 3.05 -8.72
N LYS A 10 -14.83 3.28 -9.27
CA LYS A 10 -13.89 2.22 -9.67
C LYS A 10 -12.50 2.53 -9.14
N ALA A 11 -11.78 1.51 -8.69
CA ALA A 11 -10.37 1.64 -8.38
C ALA A 11 -9.56 0.64 -9.21
N LEU A 12 -8.56 1.13 -9.93
CA LEU A 12 -7.49 0.31 -10.47
C LEU A 12 -6.35 0.34 -9.46
N ILE A 13 -6.14 -0.77 -8.77
CA ILE A 13 -5.04 -0.94 -7.81
C ILE A 13 -3.95 -1.75 -8.50
N VAL A 14 -2.75 -1.19 -8.55
CA VAL A 14 -1.55 -1.84 -9.09
C VAL A 14 -0.54 -1.93 -7.96
N ASP A 15 -0.39 -3.14 -7.42
CA ASP A 15 0.70 -3.45 -6.51
C ASP A 15 1.98 -3.76 -7.30
N GLU A 16 3.14 -3.47 -6.70
CA GLU A 16 4.46 -3.60 -7.35
C GLU A 16 4.49 -2.99 -8.76
N ALA A 17 3.96 -1.76 -8.88
CA ALA A 17 3.74 -1.09 -10.15
C ALA A 17 5.04 -0.82 -10.94
N TRP A 18 6.23 -0.97 -10.33
CA TRP A 18 7.52 -0.72 -10.97
C TRP A 18 7.67 -1.41 -12.33
N GLN A 19 7.10 -2.60 -12.51
CA GLN A 19 7.15 -3.34 -13.78
C GLN A 19 6.38 -2.59 -14.89
N MET A 20 5.23 -2.02 -14.54
CA MET A 20 4.39 -1.26 -15.46
C MET A 20 4.95 0.14 -15.73
N LEU A 21 5.80 0.65 -14.82
CA LEU A 21 6.41 1.98 -14.91
C LEU A 21 7.72 2.00 -15.72
N LYS A 22 8.26 0.84 -16.14
CA LYS A 22 9.53 0.73 -16.89
C LYS A 22 9.46 1.15 -18.38
N GLY A 23 8.27 1.43 -18.92
CA GLY A 23 8.08 1.90 -20.30
C GLY A 23 7.24 0.97 -21.19
N GLY A 24 7.09 1.34 -22.46
CA GLY A 24 6.31 0.59 -23.45
C GLY A 24 4.79 0.73 -23.28
N ALA A 25 4.03 -0.19 -23.89
CA ALA A 25 2.58 -0.10 -23.96
C ALA A 25 1.86 0.00 -22.60
N MET A 26 2.45 -0.57 -21.54
CA MET A 26 1.89 -0.46 -20.18
C MET A 26 2.09 0.94 -19.59
N ALA A 27 3.22 1.59 -19.84
CA ALA A 27 3.45 2.96 -19.39
C ALA A 27 2.48 3.94 -20.09
N ASP A 28 2.26 3.78 -21.40
CA ASP A 28 1.31 4.59 -22.17
C ASP A 28 -0.13 4.41 -21.65
N PHE A 29 -0.48 3.18 -21.27
CA PHE A 29 -1.76 2.89 -20.63
C PHE A 29 -1.90 3.61 -19.28
N ILE A 30 -0.89 3.56 -18.42
CA ILE A 30 -0.89 4.23 -17.11
C ILE A 30 -0.93 5.76 -17.27
N GLU A 31 -0.20 6.31 -18.25
CA GLU A 31 -0.26 7.74 -18.57
C GLU A 31 -1.68 8.16 -18.97
N THR A 32 -2.28 7.42 -19.91
CA THR A 32 -3.62 7.72 -20.41
C THR A 32 -4.65 7.55 -19.28
N TYR A 33 -4.51 6.51 -18.46
CA TYR A 33 -5.43 6.21 -17.38
C TYR A 33 -5.36 7.26 -16.27
N SER A 34 -4.15 7.62 -15.81
CA SER A 34 -3.94 8.63 -14.75
C SER A 34 -4.56 9.99 -15.11
N ARG A 35 -4.48 10.40 -16.39
CA ARG A 35 -5.10 11.65 -16.87
C ARG A 35 -6.61 11.59 -17.05
N THR A 36 -7.20 10.40 -17.21
CA THR A 36 -8.60 10.26 -17.60
C THR A 36 -9.50 9.64 -16.55
N CYS A 37 -8.96 8.91 -15.56
CA CYS A 37 -9.73 8.12 -14.60
C CYS A 37 -10.80 8.94 -13.87
N ARG A 38 -10.47 10.18 -13.47
CA ARG A 38 -11.40 11.12 -12.80
C ARG A 38 -12.67 11.39 -13.61
N LYS A 39 -12.59 11.45 -14.95
CA LYS A 39 -13.75 11.68 -15.84
C LYS A 39 -14.72 10.49 -15.88
N TYR A 40 -14.29 9.34 -15.40
CA TYR A 40 -15.05 8.08 -15.41
C TYR A 40 -15.41 7.60 -14.00
N GLY A 41 -15.28 8.45 -12.98
CA GLY A 41 -15.52 8.06 -11.58
C GLY A 41 -14.53 6.99 -11.11
N ALA A 42 -13.31 7.00 -11.66
CA ALA A 42 -12.29 6.01 -11.38
C ALA A 42 -11.06 6.63 -10.71
N ALA A 43 -10.39 5.83 -9.87
CA ALA A 43 -9.11 6.15 -9.24
C ALA A 43 -8.02 5.19 -9.72
N LEU A 44 -6.82 5.72 -9.88
CA LEU A 44 -5.60 4.94 -10.03
C LEU A 44 -4.88 4.91 -8.69
N ILE A 45 -4.56 3.72 -8.19
CA ILE A 45 -3.80 3.52 -6.96
C ILE A 45 -2.60 2.65 -7.32
N THR A 46 -1.40 3.21 -7.23
CA THR A 46 -0.15 2.52 -7.54
C THR A 46 0.71 2.42 -6.28
N ALA A 47 1.20 1.22 -5.98
CA ALA A 47 2.12 0.96 -4.88
C ALA A 47 3.47 0.51 -5.44
N THR A 48 4.56 1.02 -4.86
CA THR A 48 5.93 0.62 -5.18
C THR A 48 6.85 0.80 -3.97
N GLN A 49 7.94 0.05 -3.94
CA GLN A 49 8.95 0.11 -2.89
C GLN A 49 9.87 1.33 -3.02
N SER A 50 10.04 1.87 -4.23
CA SER A 50 10.93 2.99 -4.50
C SER A 50 10.21 4.07 -5.31
N ILE A 51 10.29 5.32 -4.84
CA ILE A 51 9.78 6.46 -5.63
C ILE A 51 10.47 6.53 -6.99
N ASN A 52 11.72 6.05 -7.08
CA ASN A 52 12.52 6.14 -8.28
C ASN A 52 11.88 5.37 -9.44
N ASP A 53 10.98 4.44 -9.14
CA ASP A 53 10.18 3.75 -10.15
C ASP A 53 9.23 4.71 -10.90
N TYR A 54 8.75 5.78 -10.26
CA TYR A 54 7.95 6.83 -10.90
C TYR A 54 8.76 7.79 -11.78
N TYR A 55 10.09 7.63 -11.81
CA TYR A 55 10.98 8.42 -12.66
C TYR A 55 11.54 7.64 -13.84
N LYS A 56 11.12 6.38 -14.05
CA LYS A 56 11.65 5.51 -15.11
C LYS A 56 11.02 5.74 -16.48
N SER A 57 9.83 6.35 -16.54
CA SER A 57 9.13 6.65 -17.80
C SER A 57 8.20 7.86 -17.69
N ASP A 58 7.77 8.39 -18.83
CA ASP A 58 6.84 9.50 -18.92
C ASP A 58 5.47 9.16 -18.30
N GLY A 59 4.96 7.95 -18.55
CA GLY A 59 3.72 7.51 -17.93
C GLY A 59 3.80 7.35 -16.41
N SER A 60 4.96 6.94 -15.91
CA SER A 60 5.20 6.85 -14.46
C SER A 60 5.26 8.22 -13.79
N ARG A 61 5.83 9.20 -14.47
CA ARG A 61 5.85 10.59 -14.02
C ARG A 61 4.47 11.21 -14.05
N ALA A 62 3.69 10.94 -15.10
CA ALA A 62 2.31 11.40 -15.19
C ALA A 62 1.44 10.81 -14.07
N ALA A 63 1.61 9.54 -13.71
CA ALA A 63 0.91 8.95 -12.58
C ALA A 63 1.21 9.68 -11.26
N LEU A 64 2.48 10.02 -11.02
CA LEU A 64 2.90 10.77 -9.83
C LEU A 64 2.34 12.21 -9.83
N GLU A 65 2.47 12.93 -10.95
CA GLU A 65 2.05 14.33 -11.08
C GLU A 65 0.52 14.52 -11.09
N ASN A 66 -0.25 13.48 -11.46
CA ASN A 66 -1.72 13.50 -11.43
C ASN A 66 -2.29 12.87 -10.15
N SER A 67 -1.44 12.47 -9.20
CA SER A 67 -1.89 11.92 -7.91
C SER A 67 -2.13 13.04 -6.90
N ASP A 68 -3.40 13.21 -6.50
CA ASP A 68 -3.78 14.14 -5.43
C ASP A 68 -3.43 13.61 -4.03
N TRP A 69 -3.29 12.29 -3.89
CA TRP A 69 -3.10 11.59 -2.63
C TRP A 69 -1.80 10.79 -2.61
N PHE A 70 -1.06 10.89 -1.51
CA PHE A 70 0.15 10.14 -1.23
C PHE A 70 0.06 9.47 0.13
N LEU A 71 0.34 8.17 0.16
CA LEU A 71 0.50 7.39 1.38
C LEU A 71 1.95 6.92 1.44
N VAL A 72 2.73 7.49 2.36
CA VAL A 72 4.16 7.23 2.47
C VAL A 72 4.45 6.50 3.77
N LEU A 73 4.92 5.26 3.69
CA LEU A 73 5.41 4.50 4.84
C LEU A 73 6.87 4.85 5.12
N GLN A 74 7.43 4.31 6.21
CA GLN A 74 8.83 4.50 6.59
C GLN A 74 9.80 4.29 5.41
N GLN A 75 10.61 5.31 5.15
CA GLN A 75 11.67 5.29 4.13
C GLN A 75 13.05 5.41 4.78
N LYS A 76 14.10 5.00 4.06
CA LYS A 76 15.49 5.25 4.48
C LYS A 76 15.81 6.74 4.41
N ALA A 77 16.73 7.21 5.26
CA ALA A 77 17.12 8.62 5.31
C ALA A 77 17.68 9.14 3.97
N GLU A 78 18.40 8.30 3.24
CA GLU A 78 18.91 8.59 1.89
C GLU A 78 17.76 8.79 0.89
N THR A 79 16.75 7.90 0.91
CA THR A 79 15.56 7.99 0.07
C THR A 79 14.78 9.28 0.32
N ILE A 80 14.63 9.69 1.59
CA ILE A 80 14.00 10.97 1.94
C ILE A 80 14.86 12.14 1.41
N ALA A 81 16.18 12.08 1.53
CA ALA A 81 17.05 13.12 0.98
C ALA A 81 16.94 13.24 -0.55
N ASP A 82 16.77 12.11 -1.25
CA ASP A 82 16.55 12.09 -2.69
C ASP A 82 15.16 12.63 -3.07
N PHE A 83 14.13 12.36 -2.25
CA PHE A 83 12.79 12.96 -2.43
C PHE A 83 12.89 14.49 -2.41
N ARG A 84 13.65 15.05 -1.45
CA ARG A 84 13.85 16.50 -1.33
C ARG A 84 14.45 17.11 -2.58
N LYS A 85 15.46 16.44 -3.16
CA LYS A 85 16.19 16.93 -4.33
C LYS A 85 15.38 16.85 -5.61
N SER A 86 14.44 15.90 -5.69
CA SER A 86 13.62 15.70 -6.89
C SER A 86 12.75 16.92 -7.24
N ALA A 87 12.45 17.80 -6.26
CA ALA A 87 11.62 19.00 -6.40
C ALA A 87 10.21 18.78 -6.99
N ARG A 88 9.77 17.52 -7.12
CA ARG A 88 8.44 17.13 -7.66
C ARG A 88 7.43 16.76 -6.58
N PHE A 89 7.91 16.48 -5.37
CA PHE A 89 7.11 16.41 -4.17
C PHE A 89 7.45 17.64 -3.35
N GLU A 90 6.48 18.53 -3.12
CA GLU A 90 6.72 19.73 -2.32
C GLU A 90 7.10 19.32 -0.90
N MET A 91 8.38 19.39 -0.59
CA MET A 91 8.93 18.90 0.66
C MET A 91 9.51 20.05 1.44
N ASP A 92 8.66 20.64 2.28
CA ASP A 92 9.08 21.61 3.26
C ASP A 92 9.79 20.93 4.45
N ASN A 93 10.39 21.73 5.33
CA ASN A 93 11.10 21.20 6.49
C ASN A 93 10.17 20.42 7.43
N HIS A 94 8.88 20.78 7.48
CA HIS A 94 7.89 20.08 8.30
C HIS A 94 7.63 18.67 7.76
N THR A 95 7.38 18.54 6.46
CA THR A 95 7.13 17.24 5.80
C THR A 95 8.35 16.33 5.86
N ASP A 96 9.56 16.87 5.68
CA ASP A 96 10.81 16.10 5.85
C ASP A 96 10.92 15.54 7.28
N ALA A 97 10.64 16.37 8.30
CA ALA A 97 10.65 15.94 9.69
C ALA A 97 9.59 14.85 9.98
N LEU A 98 8.38 15.00 9.44
CA LEU A 98 7.32 14.00 9.57
C LEU A 98 7.71 12.66 8.92
N LEU A 99 8.22 12.68 7.68
CA LEU A 99 8.69 11.47 6.98
C LEU A 99 9.80 10.75 7.75
N ARG A 100 10.74 11.50 8.34
CA ARG A 100 11.81 10.93 9.19
C ARG A 100 11.29 10.38 10.51
N SER A 101 10.15 10.86 11.00
CA SER A 101 9.55 10.40 12.25
C SER A 101 8.82 9.06 12.12
N LEU A 102 8.48 8.65 10.88
CA LEU A 102 7.76 7.41 10.62
C LEU A 102 8.57 6.20 11.07
N LYS A 103 7.94 5.33 11.87
CA LYS A 103 8.54 4.11 12.36
C LYS A 103 7.68 2.91 12.03
N ARG A 104 8.35 1.78 11.78
CA ARG A 104 7.74 0.46 11.79
C ARG A 104 8.23 -0.30 13.02
N GLN A 105 7.30 -0.80 13.83
CA GLN A 105 7.59 -1.67 14.97
C GLN A 105 7.15 -3.09 14.63
N GLY A 106 8.04 -3.84 13.98
CA GLY A 106 7.82 -5.25 13.63
C GLY A 106 6.47 -5.47 12.93
N THR A 107 5.61 -6.23 13.59
CA THR A 107 4.22 -6.54 13.20
C THR A 107 3.17 -5.78 14.02
N GLU A 108 3.57 -5.02 15.04
CA GLU A 108 2.62 -4.34 15.94
C GLU A 108 1.98 -3.14 15.25
N TYR A 109 2.80 -2.30 14.62
CA TYR A 109 2.31 -1.15 13.87
C TYR A 109 3.29 -0.63 12.83
N SER A 110 2.74 0.11 11.86
CA SER A 110 3.50 0.96 10.95
C SER A 110 2.92 2.36 10.94
N ASP A 111 3.77 3.36 11.16
CA ASP A 111 3.41 4.75 10.91
C ASP A 111 3.40 5.00 9.39
N LEU A 112 2.48 5.84 8.93
CA LEU A 112 2.40 6.33 7.56
C LEU A 112 2.04 7.81 7.54
N LEU A 113 2.57 8.53 6.56
CA LEU A 113 2.11 9.87 6.23
C LEU A 113 1.00 9.75 5.18
N ILE A 114 -0.16 10.33 5.47
CA ILE A 114 -1.21 10.56 4.49
C ILE A 114 -1.17 12.03 4.11
N ARG A 115 -0.99 12.31 2.82
CA ARG A 115 -1.00 13.66 2.26
C ARG A 115 -2.04 13.72 1.14
N GLY A 116 -2.94 14.67 1.24
CA GLY A 116 -3.87 15.07 0.19
C GLY A 116 -3.63 16.52 -0.24
N PRO A 117 -4.53 17.11 -1.04
CA PRO A 117 -4.39 18.48 -1.53
C PRO A 117 -4.31 19.54 -0.41
N ASP A 118 -5.16 19.42 0.60
CA ASP A 118 -5.31 20.42 1.67
C ASP A 118 -4.97 19.88 3.06
N THR A 119 -4.53 18.62 3.16
CA THR A 119 -4.37 17.93 4.44
C THR A 119 -3.14 17.05 4.47
N GLN A 120 -2.46 17.04 5.60
CA GLN A 120 -1.35 16.14 5.86
C GLN A 120 -1.42 15.64 7.30
N ALA A 121 -1.35 14.33 7.49
CA ALA A 121 -1.45 13.70 8.80
C ALA A 121 -0.53 12.47 8.88
N VAL A 122 0.14 12.32 10.02
CA VAL A 122 0.79 11.05 10.36
C VAL A 122 -0.24 10.16 11.06
N CYS A 123 -0.39 8.95 10.54
CA CYS A 123 -1.30 7.93 11.04
C CYS A 123 -0.51 6.69 11.46
N ARG A 124 -1.11 5.88 12.33
CA ARG A 124 -0.58 4.58 12.72
C ARG A 124 -1.51 3.48 12.25
N LEU A 125 -0.99 2.60 11.41
CA LEU A 125 -1.67 1.37 11.01
C LEU A 125 -1.39 0.30 12.07
N VAL A 126 -2.42 -0.07 12.82
CA VAL A 126 -2.42 -1.20 13.76
C VAL A 126 -3.32 -2.27 13.16
N LEU A 127 -2.80 -3.47 13.00
CA LEU A 127 -3.55 -4.62 12.49
C LEU A 127 -3.94 -5.52 13.66
N ASP A 128 -5.15 -6.06 13.63
CA ASP A 128 -5.49 -7.18 14.49
C ASP A 128 -4.64 -8.43 14.11
N PRO A 129 -4.48 -9.42 15.01
CA PRO A 129 -3.62 -10.58 14.73
C PRO A 129 -4.00 -11.37 13.48
N PHE A 130 -5.29 -11.47 13.17
CA PHE A 130 -5.77 -12.16 11.98
C PHE A 130 -5.33 -11.39 10.73
N SER A 131 -5.60 -10.09 10.65
CA SER A 131 -5.19 -9.25 9.52
C SER A 131 -3.66 -9.18 9.37
N ALA A 132 -2.91 -9.11 10.47
CA ALA A 132 -1.45 -9.14 10.46
C ALA A 132 -0.91 -10.46 9.89
N THR A 133 -1.57 -11.58 10.17
CA THR A 133 -1.23 -12.92 9.66
C THR A 133 -1.60 -13.04 8.18
N LEU A 134 -2.81 -12.60 7.81
CA LEU A 134 -3.31 -12.61 6.44
C LEU A 134 -2.43 -11.81 5.48
N TYR A 135 -1.96 -10.63 5.91
CA TYR A 135 -1.14 -9.74 5.08
C TYR A 135 0.37 -9.98 5.23
N SER A 136 0.77 -11.00 5.99
CA SER A 136 2.18 -11.30 6.23
C SER A 136 2.88 -11.75 4.95
N SER A 137 4.07 -11.22 4.69
CA SER A 137 4.99 -11.70 3.66
C SER A 137 6.06 -12.67 4.21
N SER A 138 5.97 -13.05 5.49
CA SER A 138 6.99 -13.88 6.15
C SER A 138 6.92 -15.33 5.68
N PRO A 139 8.03 -15.92 5.16
CA PRO A 139 8.07 -17.33 4.79
C PRO A 139 7.69 -18.27 5.94
N ALA A 140 8.03 -17.91 7.18
CA ALA A 140 7.69 -18.70 8.35
C ALA A 140 6.18 -18.72 8.65
N VAL A 141 5.50 -17.58 8.48
CA VAL A 141 4.04 -17.49 8.66
C VAL A 141 3.33 -18.27 7.56
N PHE A 142 3.78 -18.14 6.31
CA PHE A 142 3.25 -18.93 5.19
C PHE A 142 3.38 -20.43 5.42
N ALA A 143 4.56 -20.90 5.86
CA ALA A 143 4.78 -22.31 6.15
C ALA A 143 3.85 -22.85 7.24
N GLN A 144 3.55 -22.05 8.26
CA GLN A 144 2.61 -22.43 9.33
C GLN A 144 1.17 -22.52 8.81
N ILE A 145 0.74 -21.57 7.96
CA ILE A 145 -0.60 -21.61 7.33
C ILE A 145 -0.71 -22.83 6.43
N GLU A 146 0.29 -23.10 5.59
CA GLU A 146 0.31 -24.28 4.73
C GLU A 146 0.23 -25.57 5.55
N GLN A 147 0.98 -25.67 6.65
CA GLN A 147 0.93 -26.84 7.52
C GLN A 147 -0.47 -27.07 8.11
N ALA A 148 -1.17 -26.00 8.51
CA ALA A 148 -2.54 -26.09 9.02
C ALA A 148 -3.54 -26.53 7.93
N LEU A 149 -3.38 -26.02 6.69
CA LEU A 149 -4.16 -26.46 5.52
C LEU A 149 -3.94 -27.94 5.21
N HIS A 150 -2.69 -28.41 5.21
CA HIS A 150 -2.37 -29.84 5.02
C HIS A 150 -2.95 -30.74 6.12
N SER A 151 -3.17 -30.18 7.31
CA SER A 151 -3.83 -30.86 8.42
C SER A 151 -5.36 -30.86 8.32
N GLY A 152 -5.92 -30.36 7.20
CA GLY A 152 -7.35 -30.40 6.89
C GLY A 152 -8.15 -29.16 7.31
N HIS A 153 -7.51 -28.10 7.78
CA HIS A 153 -8.22 -26.86 8.14
C HIS A 153 -8.64 -26.09 6.88
N ALA A 154 -9.77 -25.40 6.94
CA ALA A 154 -10.12 -24.41 5.92
C ALA A 154 -9.17 -23.20 6.02
N MET A 155 -9.03 -22.43 4.93
CA MET A 155 -8.12 -21.27 4.87
C MET A 155 -8.33 -20.27 6.02
N ALA A 156 -9.59 -19.92 6.31
CA ALA A 156 -9.89 -18.99 7.40
C ALA A 156 -9.46 -19.54 8.76
N ASP A 157 -9.77 -20.81 9.04
CA ASP A 157 -9.40 -21.48 10.30
C ASP A 157 -7.87 -21.64 10.43
N ALA A 158 -7.17 -21.89 9.32
CA ALA A 158 -5.71 -21.99 9.27
C ALA A 158 -5.06 -20.65 9.62
N ILE A 159 -5.54 -19.55 9.03
CA ILE A 159 -5.06 -18.20 9.34
C ILE A 159 -5.34 -17.86 10.80
N GLU A 160 -6.55 -18.16 11.29
CA GLU A 160 -6.92 -17.90 12.68
C GLU A 160 -6.05 -18.70 13.67
N ALA A 161 -5.82 -19.99 13.39
CA ALA A 161 -4.95 -20.83 14.22
C ALA A 161 -3.52 -20.27 14.31
N VAL A 162 -2.96 -19.81 13.19
CA VAL A 162 -1.63 -19.20 13.16
C VAL A 162 -1.61 -17.85 13.87
N ALA A 163 -2.62 -17.01 13.63
CA ALA A 163 -2.75 -15.68 14.22
C ALA A 163 -2.79 -15.71 15.75
N PHE A 164 -3.41 -16.73 16.33
CA PHE A 164 -3.66 -16.82 17.77
C PHE A 164 -2.88 -17.93 18.49
N ALA A 165 -1.92 -18.59 17.83
CA ALA A 165 -1.16 -19.71 18.41
C ALA A 165 -0.45 -19.40 19.76
N GLY A 166 -0.12 -18.12 20.03
CA GLY A 166 0.49 -17.64 21.28
C GLY A 166 -0.47 -17.03 22.29
N HIS A 167 -1.72 -16.79 21.91
CA HIS A 167 -2.77 -16.26 22.79
C HIS A 167 -3.60 -17.44 23.28
N LYS A 168 -3.60 -17.75 24.59
CA LYS A 168 -4.60 -18.65 25.17
C LYS A 168 -5.97 -18.13 24.72
N GLN A 169 -6.67 -18.86 23.86
CA GLN A 169 -7.98 -18.46 23.34
C GLN A 169 -8.88 -18.02 24.50
N PRO A 170 -9.44 -16.80 24.49
CA PRO A 170 -10.82 -16.63 24.88
C PRO A 170 -11.64 -16.42 23.61
N ILE A 171 -12.95 -16.60 23.71
CA ILE A 171 -13.95 -16.31 22.67
C ILE A 171 -14.24 -17.48 21.71
N ARG A 172 -14.56 -18.65 22.29
CA ARG A 172 -15.62 -19.51 21.72
C ARG A 172 -16.83 -19.72 22.64
N GLU A 173 -16.93 -18.99 23.76
CA GLU A 173 -18.02 -19.19 24.74
C GLU A 173 -19.06 -18.06 24.83
N ALA A 174 -19.03 -17.03 23.98
CA ALA A 174 -19.95 -15.90 24.09
C ALA A 174 -21.15 -15.90 23.11
N VAL A 175 -21.52 -17.06 22.55
CA VAL A 175 -22.80 -17.21 21.83
C VAL A 175 -23.41 -18.58 22.17
N ARG A 176 -24.09 -18.64 23.32
CA ARG A 176 -25.21 -19.54 23.60
C ARG A 176 -26.24 -18.78 24.42
#